data_AF-A0AAQ3L6A2-F1
#
_entry.id   AF-A0AAQ3L6A2-F1
#
_cell.length_a   1.000
_cell.length_b   1.000
_cell.length_c   1.000
_cell.angle_alpha   90.00
_cell.angle_beta   90.00
_cell.angle_gamma   90.00
#
_symmetry.space_group_name_H-M   'P 1'
#
loop_
_entity.id
_entity.type
_entity.pdbx_description
1 polymer ?
#
loop_
_entity_poly.entity_id
_entity_poly.type
_entity_poly.pdbx_seq_one_letter_code
_entity_poly.pdbx_strand_id
1 'polypeptide(L)'
;MKNLKEGLGIKIANGAKTDTILDPWIEGIPIRWWPTFVDIKAMEMYKVVANLMNADGWCADKLNRCFGKELVNKIEAIQCDVEGAEDTWVWRSDLRGQLTIKNAYCYLKDKENEYSESDSNWRKLWSVKISERVKIFDWKLI
;
A
#
# COMPACT_ATOMS: atom_id res chain seq x y z
N MET A 1 3.57 12.39 -13.53
CA MET A 1 3.11 13.16 -12.34
C MET A 1 3.17 12.23 -11.14
N LYS A 2 4.10 12.45 -10.20
CA LYS A 2 4.23 11.61 -8.99
C LYS A 2 3.01 11.85 -8.09
N ASN A 3 2.23 10.80 -7.81
CA ASN A 3 0.93 10.94 -7.14
C ASN A 3 1.07 10.76 -5.63
N LEU A 4 0.85 11.85 -4.88
CA LEU A 4 0.80 11.78 -3.40
C LEU A 4 -0.28 10.80 -2.92
N LYS A 5 -1.30 10.51 -3.73
CA LYS A 5 -2.36 9.55 -3.34
C LYS A 5 -1.85 8.17 -2.94
N GLU A 6 -0.67 7.75 -3.43
CA GLU A 6 -0.08 6.46 -3.11
C GLU A 6 0.36 6.36 -1.64
N GLY A 7 0.64 7.48 -0.96
CA GLY A 7 1.02 7.49 0.46
C GLY A 7 -0.15 7.42 1.43
N LEU A 8 -1.39 7.52 0.94
CA LEU A 8 -2.59 7.49 1.76
C LEU A 8 -3.01 6.05 2.10
N GLY A 9 -3.60 5.89 3.26
CA GLY A 9 -4.31 4.69 3.67
C GLY A 9 -5.42 5.03 4.66
N ILE A 10 -6.33 4.10 4.90
CA ILE A 10 -7.39 4.25 5.90
C ILE A 10 -6.97 3.54 7.17
N LYS A 11 -6.98 4.27 8.29
CA LYS A 11 -6.92 3.69 9.63
C LYS A 11 -8.32 3.26 10.04
N ILE A 12 -8.50 1.96 10.24
CA ILE A 12 -9.78 1.37 10.64
C ILE A 12 -10.05 1.63 12.13
N ALA A 13 -11.24 2.12 12.44
CA ALA A 13 -11.80 2.21 13.78
C ALA A 13 -13.02 1.30 13.88
N ASN A 14 -14.15 1.75 13.32
CA ASN A 14 -15.41 1.00 13.30
C ASN A 14 -15.69 0.31 11.95
N GLY A 15 -14.94 0.63 10.89
CA GLY A 15 -15.06 0.01 9.58
C GLY A 15 -16.37 0.33 8.85
N ALA A 16 -17.24 1.20 9.37
CA ALA A 16 -18.63 1.34 8.93
C ALA A 16 -18.77 2.06 7.58
N LYS A 17 -17.80 2.88 7.21
CA LYS A 17 -17.77 3.65 5.96
C LYS A 17 -16.68 3.18 4.99
N THR A 18 -15.94 2.13 5.36
CA THR A 18 -14.83 1.62 4.56
C THR A 18 -15.25 0.42 3.73
N ASP A 19 -15.07 0.51 2.42
CA ASP A 19 -15.26 -0.58 1.47
C ASP A 19 -14.12 -1.57 1.56
N THR A 20 -14.46 -2.84 1.70
CA THR A 20 -13.48 -3.90 1.94
C THR A 20 -12.58 -4.12 0.71
N ILE A 21 -13.09 -3.88 -0.50
CA ILE A 21 -12.41 -4.18 -1.76
C ILE A 21 -11.67 -2.97 -2.31
N LEU A 22 -12.33 -1.82 -2.33
CA LEU A 22 -11.91 -0.62 -3.07
C LEU A 22 -11.05 0.31 -2.24
N ASP A 23 -11.21 0.31 -0.91
CA ASP A 23 -10.49 1.25 -0.07
C ASP A 23 -9.12 0.72 0.38
N PRO A 24 -8.11 1.61 0.49
CA PRO A 24 -6.74 1.24 0.85
C PRO A 24 -6.57 1.11 2.38
N TRP A 25 -7.23 0.13 3.00
CA TRP A 25 -7.22 -0.04 4.46
C TRP A 25 -6.21 -1.08 4.97
N ILE A 26 -5.70 -1.96 4.10
CA ILE A 26 -4.63 -2.92 4.44
C ILE A 26 -3.33 -2.42 3.84
N GLU A 27 -2.40 -1.96 4.69
CA GLU A 27 -1.12 -1.40 4.26
C GLU A 27 -1.28 -0.35 3.14
N GLY A 28 -2.39 0.40 3.10
CA GLY A 28 -2.67 1.39 2.04
C GLY A 28 -2.84 0.82 0.62
N ILE A 29 -3.12 -0.48 0.49
CA ILE A 29 -3.35 -1.16 -0.77
C ILE A 29 -4.78 -1.71 -0.76
N PRO A 30 -5.65 -1.30 -1.73
CA PRO A 30 -6.97 -1.90 -1.90
C PRO A 30 -6.89 -3.39 -2.16
N ILE A 31 -7.81 -4.18 -1.61
CA ILE A 31 -7.84 -5.64 -1.77
C ILE A 31 -7.84 -6.06 -3.25
N ARG A 32 -8.47 -5.29 -4.13
CA ARG A 32 -8.45 -5.54 -5.59
C ARG A 32 -7.05 -5.64 -6.20
N TRP A 33 -6.03 -5.06 -5.56
CA TRP A 33 -4.64 -5.07 -6.04
C TRP A 33 -3.74 -6.07 -5.30
N TRP A 34 -4.28 -6.82 -4.34
CA TRP A 34 -3.50 -7.84 -3.65
C TRP A 34 -3.27 -9.07 -4.55
N PRO A 35 -2.05 -9.63 -4.57
CA PRO A 35 -1.71 -10.80 -5.38
C PRO A 35 -2.20 -12.12 -4.77
N THR A 36 -3.07 -12.07 -3.76
CA THR A 36 -3.55 -13.25 -3.02
C THR A 36 -5.00 -13.57 -3.36
N PHE A 37 -5.39 -14.82 -3.09
CA PHE A 37 -6.76 -15.27 -3.33
C PHE A 37 -7.72 -14.62 -2.34
N VAL A 38 -8.80 -14.07 -2.88
CA VAL A 38 -9.94 -13.53 -2.14
C VAL A 38 -11.18 -14.27 -2.63
N ASP A 39 -11.98 -14.79 -1.71
CA ASP A 39 -13.25 -15.40 -2.08
C ASP A 39 -14.27 -14.31 -2.41
N ILE A 40 -14.45 -14.05 -3.71
CA ILE A 40 -15.35 -13.02 -4.24
C ILE A 40 -16.80 -13.25 -3.78
N LYS A 41 -17.24 -14.51 -3.65
CA LYS A 41 -18.61 -14.82 -3.20
C LYS A 41 -18.79 -14.53 -1.72
N ALA A 42 -17.80 -14.89 -0.89
CA ALA A 42 -17.82 -14.52 0.52
C ALA A 42 -17.87 -12.99 0.68
N MET A 43 -17.11 -12.26 -0.12
CA MET A 43 -17.04 -10.80 -0.08
C MET A 43 -18.34 -10.08 -0.47
N GLU A 44 -19.26 -10.72 -1.19
CA GLU A 44 -20.59 -10.13 -1.43
C GLU A 44 -21.36 -9.89 -0.12
N MET A 45 -21.12 -10.72 0.90
CA MET A 45 -21.68 -10.57 2.25
C MET A 45 -20.89 -9.58 3.14
N TYR A 46 -19.62 -9.35 2.82
CA TYR A 46 -18.70 -8.51 3.59
C TYR A 46 -18.16 -7.34 2.78
N LYS A 47 -19.07 -6.57 2.13
CA LYS A 47 -18.67 -5.39 1.35
C LYS A 47 -18.09 -4.28 2.21
N VAL A 48 -18.55 -4.15 3.45
CA VAL A 48 -18.11 -3.13 4.40
C VAL A 48 -17.20 -3.77 5.46
N VAL A 49 -16.10 -3.10 5.82
CA VAL A 49 -15.11 -3.63 6.77
C VAL A 49 -15.73 -3.96 8.13
N ALA A 50 -16.71 -3.16 8.59
CA ALA A 50 -17.47 -3.44 9.80
C ALA A 50 -18.11 -4.84 9.82
N ASN A 51 -18.48 -5.40 8.65
CA ASN A 51 -19.09 -6.73 8.59
C ASN A 51 -18.09 -7.83 8.96
N LEU A 52 -16.78 -7.59 8.81
CA LEU A 52 -15.69 -8.48 9.20
C LEU A 52 -15.35 -8.40 10.70
N MET A 53 -15.96 -7.47 11.43
CA MET A 53 -15.71 -7.20 12.83
C MET A 53 -16.85 -7.73 13.71
N ASN A 54 -16.56 -7.86 15.01
CA ASN A 54 -17.47 -8.07 16.12
C ASN A 54 -17.32 -6.90 17.11
N ALA A 55 -18.05 -6.92 18.24
CA ALA A 55 -17.98 -5.86 19.25
C ALA A 55 -16.56 -5.63 19.80
N ASP A 56 -15.75 -6.69 19.88
CA ASP A 56 -14.41 -6.65 20.48
C ASP A 56 -13.28 -6.54 19.44
N GLY A 57 -13.59 -6.31 18.16
CA GLY A 57 -12.62 -6.18 17.07
C GLY A 57 -12.79 -7.22 15.96
N TRP A 58 -11.69 -7.67 15.35
CA TRP A 58 -11.73 -8.56 14.18
C TRP A 58 -12.35 -9.94 14.47
N CYS A 59 -13.18 -10.44 13.55
CA CYS A 59 -13.72 -11.79 13.63
C CYS A 59 -12.91 -12.76 12.77
N ALA A 60 -12.03 -13.55 13.39
CA ALA A 60 -11.18 -14.52 12.70
C ALA A 60 -11.95 -15.48 11.78
N ASP A 61 -13.13 -15.94 12.19
CA ASP A 61 -13.97 -16.83 11.36
C ASP A 61 -14.43 -16.18 10.06
N LYS A 62 -14.78 -14.89 10.10
CA LYS A 62 -15.20 -14.12 8.92
C LYS A 62 -14.00 -13.84 8.01
N LEU A 63 -12.86 -13.50 8.60
CA LEU A 63 -11.62 -13.22 7.86
C LEU A 63 -11.13 -14.46 7.11
N ASN A 64 -11.05 -15.61 7.79
CA ASN A 64 -10.58 -16.87 7.17
C ASN A 64 -11.51 -17.40 6.07
N ARG A 65 -12.77 -16.95 6.02
CA ARG A 65 -13.69 -17.25 4.91
C ARG A 65 -13.44 -16.37 3.68
N CYS A 66 -12.97 -15.14 3.88
CA CYS A 66 -12.80 -14.16 2.81
C CYS A 66 -11.39 -14.13 2.24
N PHE A 67 -10.39 -14.36 3.09
CA PHE A 67 -9.00 -14.06 2.81
C PHE A 67 -8.09 -15.26 3.07
N GLY A 68 -7.00 -15.35 2.29
CA GLY A 68 -5.91 -16.25 2.57
C GLY A 68 -5.17 -15.89 3.87
N LYS A 69 -4.52 -16.89 4.48
CA LYS A 69 -3.86 -16.79 5.80
C LYS A 69 -2.90 -15.60 5.94
N GLU A 70 -2.12 -15.30 4.91
CA GLU A 70 -1.18 -14.17 4.95
C GLU A 70 -1.89 -12.82 5.11
N LEU A 71 -3.01 -12.64 4.42
CA LEU A 71 -3.79 -11.41 4.48
C LEU A 71 -4.56 -11.33 5.81
N VAL A 72 -5.07 -12.46 6.31
CA VAL A 72 -5.67 -12.54 7.66
C VAL A 72 -4.69 -12.06 8.72
N ASN A 73 -3.43 -12.55 8.71
CA ASN A 73 -2.41 -12.12 9.67
C ASN A 73 -2.16 -10.60 9.61
N LYS A 74 -2.14 -10.01 8.40
CA LYS A 74 -1.97 -8.57 8.22
C LYS A 74 -3.17 -7.79 8.76
N ILE A 75 -4.39 -8.28 8.52
CA ILE A 75 -5.62 -7.65 9.01
C ILE A 75 -5.67 -7.71 10.53
N GLU A 76 -5.40 -8.86 11.14
CA GLU A 76 -5.40 -9.04 12.59
C GLU A 76 -4.36 -8.16 13.30
N ALA A 77 -3.27 -7.80 12.63
CA ALA A 77 -2.26 -6.87 13.14
C ALA A 77 -2.75 -5.41 13.16
N ILE A 78 -3.84 -5.06 12.47
CA ILE A 78 -4.43 -3.73 12.50
C ILE A 78 -5.16 -3.54 13.83
N GLN A 79 -4.70 -2.59 14.63
CA GLN A 79 -5.39 -2.20 15.86
C GLN A 79 -6.67 -1.43 15.50
N CYS A 80 -7.82 -1.98 15.88
CA CYS A 80 -9.11 -1.32 15.78
C CYS A 80 -9.41 -0.55 17.06
N ASP A 81 -9.79 0.71 16.92
CA ASP A 81 -10.27 1.53 18.02
C ASP A 81 -11.80 1.56 17.98
N VAL A 82 -12.44 0.64 18.72
CA VAL A 82 -13.88 0.35 18.57
C VAL A 82 -14.75 1.31 19.41
N GLU A 83 -14.14 2.11 20.32
CA GLU A 83 -14.86 3.05 21.19
C GLU A 83 -15.32 4.32 20.44
N GLY A 84 -16.34 4.18 19.60
CA GLY A 84 -17.07 5.30 18.99
C GLY A 84 -16.29 6.14 17.97
N ALA A 85 -15.05 5.76 17.64
CA ALA A 85 -14.23 6.43 16.65
C ALA A 85 -14.68 6.07 15.21
N GLU A 86 -14.57 7.04 14.29
CA GLU A 86 -14.78 6.82 12.86
C GLU A 86 -13.44 6.52 12.15
N ASP A 87 -13.53 5.81 11.02
CA ASP A 87 -12.38 5.54 10.16
C ASP A 87 -11.76 6.85 9.65
N THR A 88 -10.42 6.93 9.62
CA THR A 88 -9.70 8.16 9.24
C THR A 88 -8.64 7.91 8.18
N TRP A 89 -8.48 8.87 7.27
CA TRP A 89 -7.39 8.86 6.30
C TRP A 89 -6.08 9.26 6.97
N VAL A 90 -5.07 8.42 6.83
CA VAL A 90 -3.73 8.62 7.41
C VAL A 90 -2.66 8.53 6.34
N TRP A 91 -1.58 9.25 6.56
CA TRP A 91 -0.39 9.15 5.72
C TRP A 91 0.56 8.10 6.26
N ARG A 92 0.87 7.07 5.46
CA ARG A 92 1.63 5.90 5.92
C ARG A 92 3.10 6.16 6.20
N SER A 93 3.69 7.15 5.53
CA SER A 93 5.13 7.43 5.69
C SER A 93 5.47 8.22 6.96
N ASP A 94 4.46 8.57 7.77
CA ASP A 94 4.66 9.23 9.06
C ASP A 94 4.17 8.32 10.19
N LEU A 95 5.02 8.10 11.19
CA LEU A 95 4.68 7.38 12.43
C LEU A 95 3.51 8.02 13.18
N ARG A 96 3.23 9.30 12.93
CA ARG A 96 2.11 10.05 13.52
C ARG A 96 0.86 10.11 12.63
N GLY A 97 0.92 9.56 11.42
CA GLY A 97 -0.18 9.57 10.45
C GLY A 97 -0.50 10.93 9.85
N GLN A 98 0.30 11.98 10.12
CA GLN A 98 0.05 13.34 9.67
C GLN A 98 0.82 13.66 8.38
N LEU A 99 0.14 14.28 7.43
CA LEU A 99 0.79 14.80 6.23
C LEU A 99 1.41 16.17 6.55
N THR A 100 2.74 16.20 6.69
CA THR A 100 3.50 17.47 6.68
C THR A 100 4.15 17.65 5.31
N ILE A 101 4.38 18.91 4.90
CA ILE A 101 5.09 19.25 3.66
C ILE A 101 6.46 18.55 3.62
N LYS A 102 7.12 18.46 4.77
CA LYS A 102 8.41 17.77 4.93
C LYS A 102 8.30 16.27 4.61
N ASN A 103 7.31 15.58 5.18
CA ASN A 103 7.11 14.14 4.93
C ASN A 103 6.71 13.87 3.48
N ALA A 104 5.85 14.72 2.90
CA ALA A 104 5.49 14.64 1.49
C ALA A 104 6.70 14.81 0.56
N TYR A 105 7.58 15.78 0.86
CA TYR A 105 8.81 16.01 0.10
C TYR A 105 9.80 14.84 0.24
N CYS A 106 10.01 14.33 1.46
CA CYS A 106 10.84 13.14 1.69
C CYS A 106 10.33 11.92 0.93
N TYR A 107 9.02 11.64 1.00
CA TYR A 107 8.41 10.53 0.26
C TYR A 107 8.61 10.65 -1.25
N LEU A 108 8.43 11.85 -1.82
CA LEU A 108 8.64 12.10 -3.24
C LEU A 108 10.11 11.94 -3.66
N LYS A 109 11.04 12.32 -2.78
CA LYS A 109 12.49 12.20 -2.98
C LYS A 109 12.96 10.75 -2.85
N ASP A 110 12.42 9.98 -1.92
CA ASP A 110 12.76 8.56 -1.79
C ASP A 110 12.24 7.76 -2.99
N LYS A 111 11.02 8.05 -3.47
CA LYS A 111 10.54 7.53 -4.76
C LYS A 111 11.44 7.92 -5.93
N GLU A 112 12.00 9.14 -5.92
CA GLU A 112 12.96 9.55 -6.94
C GLU A 112 14.25 8.74 -6.89
N ASN A 113 14.71 8.37 -5.69
CA ASN A 113 15.88 7.53 -5.51
C ASN A 113 15.65 6.08 -5.94
N GLU A 114 14.46 5.51 -5.76
CA GLU A 114 14.11 4.19 -6.32
C GLU A 114 14.21 4.19 -7.86
N TYR A 115 13.77 5.25 -8.53
CA TYR A 115 13.93 5.40 -9.98
C TYR A 115 15.35 5.82 -10.39
N SER A 116 16.20 6.29 -9.47
CA SER A 116 17.58 6.72 -9.78
C SER A 116 18.57 5.55 -9.86
N GLU A 117 18.15 4.33 -9.54
CA GLU A 117 18.96 3.12 -9.73
C GLU A 117 19.36 2.94 -11.21
N SER A 118 18.50 3.36 -12.15
CA SER A 118 18.83 3.44 -13.59
C SER A 118 19.93 4.44 -13.89
N ASP A 119 19.96 5.57 -13.19
CA ASP A 119 20.98 6.61 -13.34
C ASP A 119 22.35 6.13 -12.83
N SER A 120 22.36 5.29 -11.79
CA SER A 120 23.57 4.62 -11.30
C SER A 120 24.16 3.67 -12.35
N ASN A 121 23.29 2.96 -13.09
CA ASN A 121 23.69 2.04 -14.16
C ASN A 121 24.25 2.80 -15.37
N TRP A 122 23.72 3.98 -15.67
CA TRP A 122 24.28 4.88 -16.68
C TRP A 122 25.63 5.44 -16.31
N ARG A 123 25.81 5.91 -15.07
CA ARG A 123 27.15 6.29 -14.59
C ARG A 123 28.15 5.15 -14.73
N LYS A 124 27.77 3.91 -14.41
CA LYS A 124 28.63 2.74 -14.61
C LYS A 124 28.94 2.51 -16.09
N LEU A 125 27.93 2.44 -16.96
CA LEU A 125 28.11 2.24 -18.42
C LEU A 125 29.09 3.27 -19.02
N TRP A 126 28.94 4.53 -18.66
CA TRP A 126 29.80 5.61 -19.15
C TRP A 126 31.22 5.57 -18.56
N SER A 127 31.40 5.04 -17.35
CA SER A 127 32.70 4.91 -16.68
C SER A 127 33.60 3.79 -17.20
N VAL A 128 33.06 2.80 -17.92
CA VAL A 128 33.85 1.66 -18.43
C VAL A 128 34.75 2.08 -19.59
N LYS A 129 36.01 1.60 -19.62
CA LYS A 129 36.95 1.80 -20.74
C LYS A 129 36.63 0.88 -21.94
N ILE A 130 35.47 1.08 -22.54
CA ILE A 130 35.08 0.46 -23.81
C ILE A 130 34.88 1.57 -24.86
N SER A 131 35.02 1.23 -26.14
CA SER A 131 34.72 2.11 -27.28
C SER A 131 33.37 2.82 -27.15
N GLU A 132 33.34 4.14 -27.40
CA GLU A 132 32.11 4.95 -27.43
C GLU A 132 31.00 4.33 -28.29
N ARG A 133 31.36 3.62 -29.37
CA ARG A 133 30.38 3.01 -30.29
C ARG A 133 29.51 1.97 -29.60
N VAL A 134 30.06 1.21 -28.65
CA VAL A 134 29.32 0.19 -27.90
C VAL A 134 28.42 0.86 -26.86
N LYS A 135 28.92 1.90 -26.16
CA LYS A 135 28.12 2.67 -25.20
C LYS A 135 26.89 3.32 -25.85
N ILE A 136 27.07 3.89 -27.05
CA ILE A 136 25.98 4.50 -27.82
C ILE A 136 24.99 3.44 -28.34
N PHE A 137 25.49 2.27 -28.74
CA PHE A 137 24.63 1.17 -29.15
C PHE A 137 23.74 0.69 -27.99
N ASP A 138 24.33 0.43 -26.82
CA ASP A 138 23.59 0.03 -25.61
C ASP A 138 22.57 1.09 -25.18
N TRP A 139 22.93 2.38 -25.25
CA TRP A 139 21.99 3.48 -24.99
C TRP A 139 20.79 3.50 -25.94
N LYS A 140 20.97 3.10 -27.19
CA LYS A 140 19.90 3.04 -28.21
C LYS A 140 19.08 1.77 -28.18
N LEU A 141 19.51 0.75 -27.44
CA LEU A 141 18.84 -0.54 -27.35
C LEU A 141 17.64 -0.52 -26.39
N ILE A 142 17.54 0.52 -25.55
CA ILE A 142 16.44 0.80 -24.63
C ILE A 142 15.53 1.86 -25.23
#